data_AF-A0A1H2L9W4-F1
#
_entry.id   AF-A0A1H2L9W4-F1
#
_cell.length_a   1.000
_cell.length_b   1.000
_cell.length_c   1.000
_cell.angle_alpha   90.00
_cell.angle_beta   90.00
_cell.angle_gamma   90.00
#
_symmetry.space_group_name_H-M   'P 1'
#
loop_
_entity.id
_entity.type
_entity.pdbx_description
1 polymer ?
#
loop_
_entity_poly.entity_id
_entity_poly.type
_entity_poly.pdbx_seq_one_letter_code
_entity_poly.pdbx_strand_id
1 'polypeptide(L)' 'MNAQHQIQKAISTLTHAFAPFDCRIQATRKGSFSFTLVDKTGIAQYSQRLYPGQYSDESLQQVIERTRQSLTA' A
#
# COMPACT_ATOMS: atom_id res chain seq x y z
N MET A 1 -2.05 9.98 18.41
CA MET A 1 -1.36 8.95 17.61
C MET A 1 -0.62 9.63 16.48
N ASN A 2 0.69 9.38 16.35
CA ASN A 2 1.54 10.07 15.38
C ASN A 2 1.26 9.50 13.97
N ALA A 3 0.81 10.34 13.04
CA ALA A 3 0.45 9.92 11.67
C ALA A 3 1.59 9.17 10.97
N GLN A 4 2.84 9.49 11.32
CA GLN A 4 4.02 8.79 10.83
C GLN A 4 4.08 7.32 11.26
N HIS A 5 3.69 6.99 12.50
CA HIS A 5 3.66 5.59 12.97
C HIS A 5 2.60 4.77 12.24
N GLN A 6 1.42 5.36 11.97
CA GLN A 6 0.37 4.68 11.22
C GLN A 6 0.79 4.41 9.77
N ILE A 7 1.47 5.38 9.14
CA ILE A 7 2.01 5.19 7.78
C ILE A 7 3.06 4.09 7.76
N GLN A 8 4.01 4.08 8.70
CA GLN A 8 5.04 3.03 8.76
C GLN A 8 4.43 1.64 8.99
N LYS A 9 3.44 1.54 9.89
CA LYS A 9 2.69 0.29 10.11
C LYS A 9 1.99 -0.16 8.82
N ALA A 10 1.28 0.76 8.16
CA ALA A 10 0.58 0.44 6.92
C ALA A 10 1.52 -0.01 5.81
N ILE A 11 2.65 0.69 5.62
CA ILE A 11 3.69 0.31 4.66
C ILE A 11 4.20 -1.11 4.94
N SER A 12 4.54 -1.41 6.20
CA SER A 12 5.00 -2.75 6.59
C SER A 12 3.93 -3.80 6.28
N THR A 13 2.67 -3.57 6.69
CA THR A 13 1.57 -4.48 6.41
C THR A 13 1.35 -4.71 4.90
N LEU A 14 1.37 -3.65 4.08
CA LEU A 14 1.23 -3.78 2.62
C LEU A 14 2.41 -4.58 2.04
N THR A 15 3.64 -4.28 2.46
CA THR A 15 4.84 -4.98 2.00
C THR A 15 4.78 -6.48 2.31
N HIS A 16 4.33 -6.85 3.52
CA HIS A 16 4.14 -8.25 3.89
C HIS A 16 2.96 -8.90 3.16
N ALA A 17 1.85 -8.19 2.97
CA ALA A 17 0.63 -8.72 2.35
C ALA A 17 0.81 -9.00 0.85
N PHE A 18 1.67 -8.26 0.18
CA PHE A 18 1.91 -8.37 -1.27
C PHE A 18 3.20 -9.09 -1.63
N ALA A 19 3.95 -9.66 -0.69
CA ALA A 19 5.06 -10.54 -1.04
C ALA A 19 4.55 -11.68 -1.97
N PRO A 20 5.23 -11.99 -3.10
CA PRO A 20 6.59 -11.60 -3.49
C PRO A 20 6.71 -10.33 -4.37
N PHE A 21 5.66 -9.53 -4.53
CA PHE A 21 5.73 -8.24 -5.25
C PHE A 21 6.59 -7.22 -4.47
N ASP A 22 7.35 -6.40 -5.21
CA ASP A 22 8.12 -5.28 -4.66
C ASP A 22 7.16 -4.10 -4.41
N CYS A 23 6.91 -3.81 -3.12
CA CYS A 23 6.02 -2.73 -2.69
C CYS A 23 6.81 -1.41 -2.56
N ARG A 24 6.72 -0.57 -3.58
CA ARG A 24 7.40 0.73 -3.63
C ARG A 24 6.51 1.84 -3.12
N ILE A 25 6.95 2.51 -2.07
CA ILE A 25 6.24 3.65 -1.50
C ILE A 25 6.74 4.95 -2.15
N GLN A 26 5.82 5.77 -2.61
CA GLN A 26 6.07 7.07 -3.23
C GLN A 26 5.29 8.19 -2.53
N ALA A 27 5.83 9.41 -2.61
CA ALA A 27 5.13 10.65 -2.26
C ALA A 27 4.49 10.69 -0.86
N THR A 28 5.26 10.40 0.21
CA THR A 28 4.84 10.65 1.60
C THR A 28 4.76 12.15 1.88
N ARG A 29 3.61 12.76 1.60
CA ARG A 29 3.36 14.21 1.77
C ARG A 29 1.99 14.41 2.41
N LYS A 30 1.93 15.29 3.42
CA LYS A 30 0.70 15.66 4.14
C LYS A 30 -0.13 14.47 4.66
N GLY A 31 0.55 13.41 5.12
CA GLY A 31 -0.11 12.20 5.62
C GLY A 31 -0.69 11.28 4.53
N SER A 32 -0.56 11.63 3.26
CA SER A 32 -0.86 10.73 2.14
C SER A 32 0.41 10.04 1.63
N PHE A 33 0.27 8.85 1.09
CA PHE A 33 1.33 8.15 0.37
C PHE A 33 0.75 7.32 -0.76
N SER A 34 1.53 7.13 -1.81
CA SER A 34 1.21 6.17 -2.86
C SER A 34 2.03 4.93 -2.66
N PHE A 35 1.46 3.77 -2.97
CA PHE A 35 2.23 2.54 -3.08
C PHE A 35 2.05 1.98 -4.48
N THR A 36 3.12 1.40 -5.01
CA THR A 36 3.18 0.77 -6.31
C THR A 36 3.69 -0.65 -6.11
N LEU A 37 2.93 -1.62 -6.59
CA LEU A 37 3.34 -3.03 -6.60
C LEU A 37 4.00 -3.33 -7.92
N VAL A 38 5.24 -3.80 -7.83
CA VAL A 38 6.06 -4.16 -8.97
C VAL A 38 6.28 -5.67 -8.94
N ASP A 39 6.10 -6.33 -10.07
CA ASP A 39 6.38 -7.76 -10.16
C ASP A 39 7.89 -8.07 -10.18
N LYS A 40 8.22 -9.36 -10.15
CA LYS A 40 9.60 -9.85 -10.25
C LYS A 40 10.34 -9.46 -11.53
N THR A 41 9.62 -9.03 -12.57
CA THR A 41 10.20 -8.59 -13.85
C THR A 41 10.49 -7.08 -13.85
N GLY A 42 10.09 -6.37 -12.80
CA GLY A 42 10.26 -4.92 -12.69
C GLY A 42 9.08 -4.12 -13.28
N ILE A 43 7.98 -4.77 -13.64
CA ILE A 43 6.80 -4.11 -14.21
C ILE A 43 5.85 -3.70 -13.09
N ALA A 44 5.44 -2.43 -13.09
CA ALA A 44 4.42 -1.94 -12.18
C ALA A 44 3.05 -2.53 -12.55
N GLN A 45 2.54 -3.42 -11.70
CA GLN A 45 1.24 -4.08 -11.88
C GLN A 45 0.11 -3.24 -11.30
N TYR A 46 0.38 -2.52 -10.21
CA TYR A 46 -0.64 -1.75 -9.50
C TYR A 46 -0.05 -0.51 -8.86
N SER A 47 -0.81 0.58 -8.83
CA SER A 47 -0.45 1.78 -8.09
C SER A 47 -1.68 2.44 -7.51
N GLN A 48 -1.66 2.72 -6.20
CA GLN A 48 -2.75 3.40 -5.52
C GLN A 48 -2.24 4.41 -4.51
N ARG A 49 -2.98 5.51 -4.41
CA ARG A 49 -2.75 6.55 -3.40
C ARG A 49 -3.68 6.34 -2.21
N LEU A 50 -3.10 6.32 -1.02
CA LEU A 50 -3.79 6.28 0.26
C LEU A 50 -3.77 7.65 0.93
N TYR A 51 -4.94 8.09 1.37
CA TYR A 51 -5.15 9.32 2.11
C TYR A 51 -5.26 9.05 3.62
N PRO A 52 -5.06 10.08 4.46
CA PRO A 52 -5.35 9.99 5.89
C PRO A 52 -6.73 9.37 6.15
N GLY A 53 -6.77 8.36 7.02
CA GLY A 53 -7.98 7.59 7.33
C GLY A 53 -8.16 6.31 6.51
N GLN A 54 -7.54 6.19 5.33
CA GLN A 54 -7.62 4.98 4.49
C GLN A 54 -6.57 3.91 4.84
N TYR A 55 -5.63 4.24 5.72
CA TYR A 55 -4.61 3.32 6.23
C TYR A 55 -4.81 3.02 7.73
N SER A 56 -6.03 3.20 8.24
CA SER A 56 -6.46 2.61 9.51
C SER A 56 -6.53 1.08 9.36
N ASP A 57 -6.46 0.32 10.45
CA ASP A 57 -6.36 -1.14 10.38
C ASP A 57 -7.51 -1.79 9.57
N GLU A 58 -8.75 -1.32 9.73
CA GLU A 58 -9.91 -1.81 8.95
C GLU A 58 -9.87 -1.38 7.47
N SER A 59 -9.59 -0.10 7.20
CA SER A 59 -9.54 0.39 5.81
C SER A 59 -8.37 -0.21 5.03
N LEU A 60 -7.25 -0.49 5.72
CA LEU A 60 -6.07 -1.10 5.11
C LEU A 60 -6.35 -2.53 4.65
N GLN A 61 -7.12 -3.31 5.42
CA GLN A 61 -7.57 -4.65 5.01
C GLN A 61 -8.38 -4.57 3.70
N GLN A 62 -9.34 -3.66 3.62
CA GLN A 62 -10.15 -3.47 2.40
C GLN A 62 -9.30 -3.03 1.19
N VAL A 63 -8.29 -2.18 1.42
CA VAL A 63 -7.32 -1.80 0.39
C VAL A 63 -6.55 -3.02 -0.11
N ILE A 64 -6.10 -3.89 0.80
CA ILE A 64 -5.39 -5.12 0.44
C ILE A 64 -6.26 -6.03 -0.41
N GLU A 65 -7.51 -6.28 0.00
CA GLU A 65 -8.43 -7.12 -0.75
C GLU A 65 -8.72 -6.57 -2.15
N ARG A 66 -9.03 -5.28 -2.26
CA ARG A 66 -9.27 -4.61 -3.55
C ARG A 66 -8.04 -4.68 -4.47
N THR A 67 -6.86 -4.51 -3.90
CA THR A 67 -5.61 -4.60 -4.66
C THR A 67 -5.38 -6.03 -5.16
N ARG A 68 -5.60 -7.04 -4.31
CA ARG A 68 -5.49 -8.46 -4.71
C ARG A 68 -6.45 -8.79 -5.85
N GLN A 69 -7.69 -8.32 -5.78
CA GLN A 69 -8.66 -8.49 -6.86
C GLN A 69 -8.19 -7.84 -8.17
N SER A 70 -7.61 -6.63 -8.09
CA SER A 70 -7.09 -5.90 -9.25
C SER A 70 -5.86 -6.57 -9.88
N LEU A 71 -5.06 -7.31 -9.10
CA LEU A 71 -3.91 -8.06 -9.59
C LEU A 71 -4.27 -9.38 -10.28
N THR A 72 -5.47 -9.91 -10.00
CA THR A 72 -6.00 -11.14 -10.61
C THR A 72 -6.94 -10.91 -11.80
N ALA A 73 -7.34 -9.65 -12.04
CA ALA A 73 -8.23 -9.26 -13.14
C ALA A 73 -7.45 -8.97 -14.42
#